data_AF-A0A4R9JGW6-F1
#
_entry.id   AF-A0A4R9JGW6-F1
#
_cell.length_a   1.000
_cell.length_b   1.000
_cell.length_c   1.000
_cell.angle_alpha   90.00
_cell.angle_beta   90.00
_cell.angle_gamma   90.00
#
_symmetry.space_group_name_H-M   'P 1'
#
loop_
_entity.id
_entity.type
_entity.pdbx_description
1 polymer ?
#
loop_
_entity_poly.entity_id
_entity_poly.type
_entity_poly.pdbx_seq_one_letter_code
_entity_poly.pdbx_strand_id
1 'polypeptide(L)'
;MNRFLLIVLLTVLNLSLQAEPKTKNICLSLSDCESKADATEIHRKKITLLSLGITEYSKDSPIPKLIPLYLKRAKSIILEANGDTGYKGEVILKVSHKPEYKQSQLIKAEEDLGFLNLNKIHLSKEQSSELVELQTLLDQSK
;
A
#
# COMPACT_ATOMS: atom_id res chain seq x y z
N MET A 1 9.35 12.57 55.37
CA MET A 1 10.01 13.17 54.19
C MET A 1 10.29 12.21 53.03
N ASN A 2 9.91 10.92 53.08
CA ASN A 2 10.25 9.95 52.00
C ASN A 2 9.12 9.61 51.00
N ARG A 3 7.88 10.02 51.24
CA ARG A 3 6.74 9.68 50.34
C ARG A 3 6.61 10.61 49.13
N PHE A 4 6.99 11.88 49.26
CA PHE A 4 6.92 12.84 48.15
C PHE A 4 8.03 12.64 47.10
N LEU A 5 9.21 12.17 47.53
CA LEU A 5 10.33 11.86 46.62
C LEU A 5 10.00 10.71 45.66
N LEU A 6 9.22 9.73 46.11
CA LEU A 6 8.84 8.56 45.31
C LEU A 6 7.80 8.90 44.23
N ILE A 7 6.89 9.84 44.53
CA ILE A 7 5.86 10.29 43.58
C ILE A 7 6.49 11.17 42.49
N VAL A 8 7.44 12.02 42.84
CA VAL A 8 8.18 12.85 41.85
C VAL A 8 9.08 11.98 40.96
N LEU A 9 9.68 10.92 41.50
CA LEU A 9 10.49 10.01 40.68
C LEU A 9 9.64 9.24 39.64
N LEU A 10 8.40 8.87 40.01
CA LEU A 10 7.46 8.16 39.14
C LEU A 10 6.84 9.05 38.06
N THR A 11 6.67 10.35 38.29
CA THR A 11 6.15 11.26 37.25
C THR A 11 7.22 11.65 36.23
N VAL A 12 8.49 11.75 36.63
CA VAL A 12 9.60 12.11 35.72
C VAL A 12 9.99 10.93 34.81
N LEU A 13 9.85 9.68 35.27
CA LEU A 13 10.11 8.49 34.45
C LEU A 13 9.06 8.22 33.36
N ASN A 14 7.84 8.75 33.49
CA ASN A 14 6.77 8.54 32.51
C ASN A 14 6.77 9.55 31.35
N LEU A 15 7.63 10.58 31.37
CA LEU A 15 7.66 11.62 30.32
C LEU A 15 8.64 11.35 29.16
N SER A 16 9.46 10.29 29.22
CA SER A 16 10.51 10.06 28.20
C SER A 16 10.38 8.77 27.40
N LEU A 17 9.20 8.14 27.40
CA LEU A 17 8.91 7.00 26.51
C LEU A 17 7.96 7.37 25.37
N GLN A 18 8.14 8.54 24.77
CA GLN A 18 7.80 8.70 23.35
C GLN A 18 8.99 8.21 22.53
N ALA A 19 9.05 6.89 22.33
CA ALA A 19 9.82 6.36 21.22
C ALA A 19 9.18 6.89 19.95
N GLU A 20 9.71 7.98 19.39
CA GLU A 20 9.43 8.32 17.99
C GLU A 20 9.74 7.07 17.18
N PRO A 21 8.76 6.46 16.48
CA PRO A 21 9.11 5.47 15.49
C PRO A 21 9.92 6.22 14.45
N LYS A 22 11.25 6.09 14.49
CA LYS A 22 12.11 6.35 13.35
C LYS A 22 11.81 5.28 12.30
N THR A 23 10.59 5.28 11.77
CA THR A 23 10.34 4.80 10.42
C THR A 23 11.28 5.61 9.56
N LYS A 24 12.40 5.02 9.14
CA LYS A 24 13.19 5.59 8.03
C LYS A 24 12.17 5.83 6.93
N ASN A 25 11.91 7.10 6.60
CA ASN A 25 10.91 7.46 5.62
C ASN A 25 11.19 6.68 4.33
N ILE A 26 10.38 5.64 4.07
CA ILE A 26 10.61 4.69 2.98
C ILE A 26 10.54 5.46 1.66
N CYS A 27 9.71 6.50 1.62
CA CYS A 27 9.69 7.56 0.62
C CYS A 27 9.36 8.91 1.27
N LEU A 28 9.58 10.02 0.55
CA LEU A 28 9.45 11.40 1.04
C LEU A 28 8.31 12.20 0.37
N SER A 29 7.73 11.68 -0.72
CA SER A 29 6.64 12.31 -1.46
C SER A 29 5.88 11.26 -2.27
N LEU A 30 4.71 11.62 -2.79
CA LEU A 30 3.91 10.75 -3.66
C LEU A 30 4.73 10.22 -4.87
N SER A 31 5.47 11.12 -5.52
CA SER A 31 6.31 10.78 -6.68
C SER A 31 7.54 9.94 -6.30
N ASP A 32 8.14 10.16 -5.13
CA ASP A 32 9.23 9.32 -4.62
C ASP A 32 8.73 7.90 -4.29
N CYS A 33 7.54 7.77 -3.69
CA CYS A 33 6.92 6.47 -3.41
C CYS A 33 6.63 5.71 -4.70
N GLU A 34 6.05 6.39 -5.71
CA GLU A 34 5.77 5.81 -7.02
C GLU A 34 7.06 5.37 -7.72
N SER A 35 8.07 6.23 -7.78
CA SER A 35 9.35 5.92 -8.43
C SER A 35 10.04 4.71 -7.78
N LYS A 36 10.00 4.63 -6.44
CA LYS A 36 10.53 3.46 -5.71
C LYS A 36 9.72 2.20 -5.93
N ALA A 37 8.40 2.32 -6.13
CA ALA A 37 7.54 1.18 -6.46
C ALA A 37 7.84 0.67 -7.87
N ASP A 38 8.06 1.58 -8.83
CA ASP A 38 8.42 1.21 -10.21
C ASP A 38 9.82 0.59 -10.28
N ALA A 39 10.74 0.93 -9.38
CA ALA A 39 12.10 0.39 -9.31
C ALA A 39 12.22 -1.03 -8.73
N THR A 40 11.13 -1.62 -8.24
CA THR A 40 11.11 -2.99 -7.72
C THR A 40 10.14 -3.82 -8.53
N GLU A 41 10.40 -5.10 -8.76
CA GLU A 41 9.41 -6.00 -9.37
C GLU A 41 8.52 -6.67 -8.31
N ILE A 42 8.99 -6.76 -7.06
CA ILE A 42 8.31 -7.46 -5.98
C ILE A 42 6.97 -6.79 -5.60
N HIS A 43 5.87 -7.51 -5.78
CA HIS A 43 4.51 -6.99 -5.59
C HIS A 43 4.26 -6.50 -4.17
N ARG A 44 4.58 -7.30 -3.14
CA ARG A 44 4.50 -6.86 -1.74
C ARG A 44 5.15 -5.51 -1.48
N LYS A 45 6.35 -5.28 -2.04
CA LYS A 45 7.09 -4.02 -1.86
C LYS A 45 6.42 -2.87 -2.59
N LYS A 46 5.92 -3.10 -3.82
CA LYS A 46 5.09 -2.12 -4.54
C LYS A 46 3.87 -1.69 -3.73
N ILE A 47 3.13 -2.66 -3.19
CA ILE A 47 1.94 -2.41 -2.37
C ILE A 47 2.29 -1.54 -1.17
N THR A 48 3.36 -1.87 -0.44
CA THR A 48 3.79 -1.07 0.73
C THR A 48 4.11 0.37 0.35
N LEU A 49 4.88 0.57 -0.72
CA LEU A 49 5.30 1.90 -1.18
C LEU A 49 4.12 2.74 -1.67
N LEU A 50 3.25 2.15 -2.51
CA LEU A 50 2.08 2.84 -3.04
C LEU A 50 1.05 3.13 -1.96
N SER A 51 0.86 2.22 -0.99
CA SER A 51 -0.01 2.49 0.15
C SER A 51 0.51 3.61 1.03
N LEU A 52 1.81 3.64 1.32
CA LEU A 52 2.40 4.77 2.04
C LEU A 52 2.22 6.08 1.27
N GLY A 53 2.48 6.05 -0.04
CA GLY A 53 2.29 7.20 -0.93
C GLY A 53 0.88 7.76 -0.88
N ILE A 54 -0.11 6.88 -1.07
CA ILE A 54 -1.53 7.25 -1.06
C ILE A 54 -1.93 7.74 0.34
N THR A 55 -1.61 7.02 1.40
CA THR A 55 -2.07 7.39 2.75
C THR A 55 -1.45 8.69 3.27
N GLU A 56 -0.16 8.90 3.06
CA GLU A 56 0.56 10.03 3.67
C GLU A 56 0.64 11.27 2.77
N TYR A 57 0.63 11.09 1.44
CA TYR A 57 0.96 12.16 0.50
C TYR A 57 -0.14 12.47 -0.54
N SER A 58 -1.31 11.82 -0.49
CA SER A 58 -2.38 12.06 -1.48
C SER A 58 -3.32 13.21 -1.16
N LYS A 59 -3.33 13.74 0.07
CA LYS A 59 -4.38 14.63 0.59
C LYS A 59 -4.70 15.82 -0.33
N ASP A 60 -3.65 16.45 -0.89
CA ASP A 60 -3.78 17.62 -1.76
C ASP A 60 -3.47 17.29 -3.23
N SER A 61 -3.36 16.01 -3.57
CA SER A 61 -3.05 15.58 -4.93
C SER A 61 -4.31 15.50 -5.79
N PRO A 62 -4.31 16.12 -7.00
CA PRO A 62 -5.42 15.99 -7.93
C PRO A 62 -5.72 14.54 -8.28
N ILE A 63 -7.00 14.19 -8.40
CA ILE A 63 -7.47 12.84 -8.74
C ILE A 63 -6.74 12.25 -9.95
N PRO A 64 -6.53 12.97 -11.08
CA PRO A 64 -5.80 12.42 -12.23
C PRO A 64 -4.38 11.94 -11.90
N LYS A 65 -3.71 12.55 -10.92
CA LYS A 65 -2.39 12.10 -10.46
C LYS A 65 -2.47 10.86 -9.58
N LEU A 66 -3.61 10.56 -8.98
CA LEU A 66 -3.82 9.39 -8.14
C LEU A 66 -4.20 8.15 -8.96
N ILE A 67 -4.89 8.32 -10.09
CA ILE A 67 -5.34 7.22 -10.95
C ILE A 67 -4.23 6.18 -11.25
N PRO A 68 -3.01 6.56 -11.69
CA PRO A 68 -1.97 5.59 -11.99
C PRO A 68 -1.53 4.79 -10.76
N LEU A 69 -1.52 5.41 -9.57
CA LEU A 69 -1.09 4.76 -8.33
C LEU A 69 -2.10 3.70 -7.89
N TYR A 70 -3.40 4.02 -7.97
CA TYR A 70 -4.46 3.07 -7.66
C TYR A 70 -4.48 1.89 -8.64
N LEU A 71 -4.27 2.12 -9.95
CA LEU A 71 -4.14 1.04 -10.94
C LEU A 71 -2.95 0.12 -10.63
N LYS A 72 -1.77 0.70 -10.42
CA LYS A 72 -0.54 -0.04 -10.07
C LYS A 72 -0.70 -0.84 -8.76
N ARG A 73 -1.36 -0.24 -7.76
CA ARG A 73 -1.58 -0.87 -6.45
C ARG A 73 -2.57 -2.02 -6.57
N ALA A 74 -3.74 -1.81 -7.16
CA ALA A 74 -4.74 -2.85 -7.38
C ALA A 74 -4.13 -4.06 -8.12
N LYS A 75 -3.40 -3.81 -9.21
CA LYS A 75 -2.69 -4.85 -9.97
C LYS A 75 -1.74 -5.66 -9.10
N SER A 76 -0.88 -4.98 -8.33
CA SER A 76 0.08 -5.65 -7.47
C SER A 76 -0.59 -6.43 -6.34
N ILE A 77 -1.69 -5.90 -5.79
CA ILE A 77 -2.49 -6.59 -4.75
C ILE A 77 -3.07 -7.90 -5.29
N ILE A 78 -3.71 -7.86 -6.46
CA ILE A 78 -4.35 -9.05 -7.06
C ILE A 78 -3.30 -10.12 -7.37
N LEU A 79 -2.16 -9.72 -7.96
CA LEU A 79 -1.07 -10.64 -8.29
C LEU A 79 -0.44 -11.27 -7.03
N GLU A 80 -0.09 -10.46 -6.03
CA GLU A 80 0.43 -10.95 -4.73
C GLU A 80 -0.58 -11.90 -4.07
N ALA A 81 -1.87 -11.54 -4.03
CA ALA A 81 -2.91 -12.37 -3.42
C ALA A 81 -3.03 -13.76 -4.08
N ASN A 82 -2.75 -13.86 -5.37
CA ASN A 82 -2.71 -15.12 -6.12
C ASN A 82 -1.36 -15.83 -6.09
N GLY A 83 -0.41 -15.34 -5.29
CA GLY A 83 0.87 -15.97 -5.09
C GLY A 83 1.93 -15.62 -6.11
N ASP A 84 1.67 -14.68 -7.01
CA ASP A 84 2.72 -14.10 -7.83
C ASP A 84 3.51 -13.10 -6.97
N THR A 85 4.81 -13.33 -6.83
CA THR A 85 5.68 -12.46 -6.03
C THR A 85 6.24 -11.29 -6.84
N GLY A 86 6.16 -11.35 -8.18
CA GLY A 86 6.85 -10.44 -9.09
C GLY A 86 8.36 -10.72 -9.20
N TYR A 87 8.87 -11.78 -8.57
CA TYR A 87 10.28 -12.16 -8.71
C TYR A 87 10.56 -12.73 -10.12
N LYS A 88 11.47 -12.09 -10.85
CA LYS A 88 11.87 -12.43 -12.23
C LYS A 88 13.29 -13.01 -12.34
N GLY A 89 13.80 -13.64 -11.28
CA GLY A 89 15.09 -14.33 -11.35
C GLY A 89 14.99 -15.63 -12.17
N GLU A 90 16.06 -16.44 -12.15
CA GLU A 90 16.14 -17.71 -12.90
C GLU A 90 15.01 -18.70 -12.56
N VAL A 91 14.44 -18.59 -11.36
CA VAL A 91 13.29 -19.37 -10.91
C VAL A 91 12.12 -18.44 -10.58
N ILE A 92 10.95 -18.71 -11.14
CA ILE A 92 9.72 -18.00 -10.79
C ILE A 92 9.28 -18.45 -9.39
N LEU A 93 9.26 -17.52 -8.44
CA LEU A 93 8.81 -17.79 -7.08
C LEU A 93 7.30 -17.57 -6.98
N LYS A 94 6.56 -18.66 -6.75
CA LYS A 94 5.14 -18.64 -6.40
C LYS A 94 4.95 -18.97 -4.92
N VAL A 95 4.01 -18.30 -4.28
CA VAL A 95 3.73 -18.47 -2.85
C VAL A 95 2.26 -18.80 -2.64
N SER A 96 1.96 -19.80 -1.82
CA SER A 96 0.60 -20.05 -1.38
C SER A 96 0.32 -19.26 -0.11
N HIS A 97 -0.65 -18.36 -0.16
CA HIS A 97 -1.09 -17.60 1.00
C HIS A 97 -2.21 -18.30 1.76
N LYS A 98 -2.32 -17.98 3.05
CA LYS A 98 -3.49 -18.35 3.83
C LYS A 98 -4.76 -17.72 3.25
N PRO A 99 -5.91 -18.41 3.25
CA PRO A 99 -7.16 -17.88 2.69
C PRO A 99 -7.53 -16.50 3.25
N GLU A 100 -7.34 -16.28 4.56
CA GLU A 100 -7.70 -15.03 5.22
C GLU A 100 -6.81 -13.87 4.73
N TYR A 101 -5.52 -14.14 4.50
CA TYR A 101 -4.62 -13.16 3.92
C TYR A 101 -5.05 -12.80 2.49
N LYS A 102 -5.29 -13.82 1.64
CA LYS A 102 -5.74 -13.62 0.27
C LYS A 102 -7.01 -12.77 0.23
N GLN A 103 -8.02 -13.15 0.99
CA GLN A 103 -9.29 -12.40 1.08
C GLN A 103 -9.06 -10.95 1.53
N SER A 104 -8.26 -10.72 2.57
CA SER A 104 -7.97 -9.36 3.06
C SER A 104 -7.26 -8.49 2.01
N GLN A 105 -6.47 -9.09 1.13
CA GLN A 105 -5.81 -8.39 0.03
C GLN A 105 -6.81 -8.09 -1.08
N LEU A 106 -7.65 -9.06 -1.47
CA LEU A 106 -8.66 -8.83 -2.51
C LEU A 106 -9.66 -7.72 -2.15
N ILE A 107 -10.05 -7.60 -0.86
CA ILE A 107 -10.88 -6.48 -0.37
C ILE A 107 -10.19 -5.12 -0.63
N LYS A 108 -8.88 -5.01 -0.39
CA LYS A 108 -8.13 -3.77 -0.67
C LYS A 108 -8.08 -3.47 -2.18
N ALA A 109 -7.99 -4.50 -3.02
CA ALA A 109 -8.09 -4.31 -4.47
C ALA A 109 -9.48 -3.85 -4.88
N GLU A 110 -10.55 -4.37 -4.26
CA GLU A 110 -11.92 -3.90 -4.48
C GLU A 110 -12.10 -2.43 -4.12
N GLU A 111 -11.53 -1.99 -3.00
CA GLU A 111 -11.52 -0.57 -2.60
C GLU A 111 -10.81 0.30 -3.65
N ASP A 112 -9.66 -0.14 -4.16
CA ASP A 112 -8.92 0.58 -5.21
C ASP A 112 -9.71 0.67 -6.52
N LEU A 113 -10.29 -0.46 -6.95
CA LEU A 113 -11.12 -0.49 -8.16
C LEU A 113 -12.41 0.31 -7.97
N GLY A 114 -12.97 0.36 -6.76
CA GLY A 114 -14.09 1.22 -6.39
C GLY A 114 -13.75 2.70 -6.56
N PHE A 115 -12.61 3.14 -6.04
CA PHE A 115 -12.11 4.50 -6.25
C PHE A 115 -11.95 4.84 -7.74
N LEU A 116 -11.36 3.93 -8.53
CA LEU A 116 -11.19 4.11 -9.97
C LEU A 116 -12.53 4.19 -10.71
N ASN A 117 -13.50 3.36 -10.32
CA ASN A 117 -14.84 3.36 -10.89
C ASN A 117 -15.59 4.68 -10.62
N LEU A 118 -15.47 5.24 -9.41
CA LEU A 118 -16.08 6.53 -9.05
C LEU A 118 -15.48 7.68 -9.85
N ASN A 119 -14.22 7.54 -10.29
CA ASN A 119 -13.46 8.58 -10.97
C ASN A 119 -13.22 8.30 -12.46
N LYS A 120 -14.06 7.44 -13.09
CA LYS A 120 -13.94 7.04 -14.51
C LYS A 120 -13.76 8.19 -15.50
N ILE A 121 -14.35 9.35 -15.21
CA ILE A 121 -14.25 10.54 -16.06
C ILE A 121 -12.80 11.04 -16.24
N HIS A 122 -11.89 10.65 -15.34
CA HIS A 122 -10.48 11.05 -15.37
C HIS A 122 -9.56 9.98 -15.98
N LEU A 123 -10.10 8.82 -16.37
CA LEU A 123 -9.32 7.76 -16.97
C LEU A 123 -9.14 8.01 -18.47
N SER A 124 -7.90 7.83 -18.94
CA SER A 124 -7.63 7.65 -20.37
C SER A 124 -8.28 6.37 -20.89
N LYS A 125 -8.28 6.19 -22.21
CA LYS A 125 -8.80 4.98 -22.85
C LYS A 125 -8.00 3.75 -22.42
N GLU A 126 -6.68 3.89 -22.35
CA GLU A 126 -5.75 2.84 -21.93
C GLU A 126 -6.01 2.43 -20.48
N GLN A 127 -6.14 3.42 -19.58
CA GLN A 127 -6.46 3.17 -18.17
C GLN A 127 -7.84 2.56 -17.97
N SER A 128 -8.81 2.93 -18.81
CA SER A 128 -10.15 2.33 -18.78
C SER A 128 -10.10 0.86 -19.19
N SER A 129 -9.28 0.49 -20.18
CA SER A 129 -9.05 -0.90 -20.55
C SER A 129 -8.37 -1.67 -19.41
N GLU A 130 -7.32 -1.10 -18.83
CA GLU A 130 -6.62 -1.70 -17.69
C GLU A 130 -7.55 -1.93 -16.50
N LEU A 131 -8.45 -0.99 -16.20
CA LEU A 131 -9.46 -1.14 -15.14
C LEU A 131 -10.36 -2.37 -15.39
N VAL A 132 -10.81 -2.60 -16.62
CA VAL A 132 -11.66 -3.75 -16.98
C VAL A 132 -10.89 -5.06 -16.86
N GLU A 133 -9.63 -5.08 -17.28
CA GLU A 133 -8.74 -6.24 -17.11
C GLU A 133 -8.55 -6.57 -15.63
N LEU A 134 -8.32 -5.57 -14.78
CA LEU A 134 -8.13 -5.75 -13.34
C LEU A 134 -9.42 -6.24 -12.65
N GLN A 135 -10.59 -5.78 -13.07
CA GLN A 135 -11.87 -6.29 -12.58
C GLN A 135 -12.04 -7.78 -12.93
N THR A 136 -11.72 -8.14 -14.18
CA THR A 136 -11.77 -9.53 -14.64
C THR A 136 -10.81 -10.41 -13.84
N LEU A 137 -9.58 -9.95 -13.62
CA LEU A 137 -8.58 -10.67 -12.82
C LEU A 137 -9.03 -10.83 -11.36
N LEU A 138 -9.60 -9.79 -10.75
CA LEU A 138 -10.11 -9.85 -9.38
C LEU A 138 -11.22 -10.90 -9.25
N ASP A 139 -12.17 -10.94 -10.18
CA ASP A 139 -13.28 -11.89 -10.14
C ASP A 139 -12.81 -13.34 -10.31
N GLN A 140 -11.78 -13.58 -11.12
CA GLN A 140 -11.13 -14.89 -11.25
C GLN A 140 -10.32 -15.30 -10.01
N SER A 141 -9.99 -14.34 -9.15
CA SER A 141 -9.17 -14.56 -7.96
C SER A 141 -9.98 -15.00 -6.73
N LYS A 142 -11.30 -14.81 -6.76
CA LYS A 142 -12.21 -15.18 -5.68
C LYS A 142 -12.51 -16.67 -5.71
#